data_AF-A0A7S4VSQ0-F1
#
_entry.id   AF-A0A7S4VSQ0-F1
#
_cell.length_a   1.000
_cell.length_b   1.000
_cell.length_c   1.000
_cell.angle_alpha   90.00
_cell.angle_beta   90.00
_cell.angle_gamma   90.00
#
_symmetry.space_group_name_H-M   'P 1'
#
loop_
_entity.id
_entity.type
_entity.pdbx_description
1 polymer ?
#
loop_
_entity_poly.entity_id
_entity_poly.type
_entity_poly.pdbx_seq_one_letter_code
_entity_poly.pdbx_strand_id
1 'polypeptide(L)'
;SGAAVVALRRFNSQNLANLAWSWAILAVSDEQLAWALAEEAVPKLGLAAPQGISNLVWALARLTVNHPRLLHVTAEQSVAKLGEFGAQELSNLAWAFATLGAYDPTLFRSLAGAARVRLPAFLPQHLA
;
A
#
# COMPACT_ATOMS: atom_id res chain seq x y z
N SER A 1 22.64 5.53 6.00
CA SER A 1 23.76 4.84 6.68
C SER A 1 23.48 3.33 6.74
N GLY A 2 24.49 2.46 6.56
CA GLY A 2 24.29 1.00 6.49
C GLY A 2 23.61 0.38 7.74
N ALA A 3 23.78 0.99 8.91
CA ALA A 3 23.13 0.56 10.14
C ALA A 3 21.59 0.67 10.09
N ALA A 4 21.04 1.69 9.42
CA ALA A 4 19.59 1.86 9.28
C ALA A 4 18.97 0.73 8.45
N VAL A 5 19.62 0.36 7.33
CA VAL A 5 19.19 -0.76 6.48
C VAL A 5 19.22 -2.09 7.23
N VAL A 6 20.27 -2.34 8.02
CA VAL A 6 20.37 -3.55 8.86
C VAL A 6 19.25 -3.60 9.90
N ALA A 7 18.84 -2.47 10.47
CA ALA A 7 17.74 -2.41 11.42
C ALA A 7 16.39 -2.76 10.77
N LEU A 8 16.13 -2.29 9.54
CA LEU A 8 14.89 -2.57 8.79
C LEU A 8 14.63 -4.07 8.58
N ARG A 9 15.68 -4.90 8.48
CA ARG A 9 15.53 -6.36 8.32
C ARG A 9 14.81 -7.03 9.48
N ARG A 10 14.92 -6.45 10.67
CA ARG A 10 14.29 -6.98 11.89
C ARG A 10 12.82 -6.58 12.00
N PHE A 11 12.35 -5.67 11.16
CA PHE A 11 10.99 -5.15 11.21
C PHE A 11 10.05 -6.13 10.50
N ASN A 12 8.88 -6.36 11.09
CA ASN A 12 7.81 -7.06 10.39
C ASN A 12 7.11 -6.10 9.39
N SER A 13 6.17 -6.63 8.60
CA SER A 13 5.43 -5.84 7.60
C SER A 13 4.68 -4.64 8.20
N GLN A 14 4.10 -4.79 9.39
CA GLN A 14 3.42 -3.70 10.09
C GLN A 14 4.38 -2.60 10.53
N ASN A 15 5.55 -2.96 11.07
CA ASN A 15 6.56 -2.00 11.49
C ASN A 15 7.07 -1.19 10.29
N LEU A 16 7.31 -1.83 9.14
CA LEU A 16 7.72 -1.15 7.91
C LEU A 16 6.63 -0.20 7.40
N ALA A 17 5.38 -0.65 7.36
CA ALA A 17 4.25 0.18 6.93
C ALA A 17 4.06 1.40 7.84
N ASN A 18 4.12 1.22 9.17
CA ASN A 18 3.98 2.32 10.12
C ASN A 18 5.13 3.33 10.00
N LEU A 19 6.36 2.87 9.79
CA LEU A 19 7.51 3.75 9.62
C LEU A 19 7.35 4.59 8.35
N ALA A 20 7.05 3.95 7.22
CA ALA A 20 6.82 4.65 5.95
C ALA A 20 5.69 5.67 6.08
N TRP A 21 4.57 5.27 6.68
CA TRP A 21 3.43 6.16 6.92
C TRP A 21 3.82 7.36 7.78
N SER A 22 4.55 7.15 8.88
CA SER A 22 4.96 8.25 9.77
C SER A 22 5.82 9.28 9.05
N TRP A 23 6.74 8.86 8.18
CA TRP A 23 7.58 9.76 7.40
C TRP A 23 6.82 10.48 6.30
N ALA A 24 5.87 9.80 5.66
CA ALA A 24 4.98 10.42 4.70
C ALA A 24 4.11 11.53 5.35
N ILE A 25 3.68 11.34 6.60
CA ILE A 25 2.96 12.36 7.37
C ILE A 25 3.87 13.54 7.73
N LEU A 26 5.10 13.28 8.17
CA LEU A 26 6.07 14.31 8.55
C LEU A 26 6.78 14.97 7.36
N ALA A 27 6.47 14.56 6.11
CA ALA A 27 7.15 15.00 4.89
C ALA A 27 8.68 14.86 4.98
N VAL A 28 9.15 13.80 5.65
CA VAL A 28 10.59 13.50 5.74
C VAL A 28 11.03 12.88 4.41
N SER A 29 11.75 13.66 3.61
CA SER A 29 12.33 13.21 2.34
C SER A 29 13.72 12.60 2.56
N ASP A 30 13.75 11.29 2.81
CA ASP A 30 14.95 10.46 2.65
C ASP A 30 14.62 9.34 1.64
N GLU A 31 14.88 9.63 0.36
CA GLU A 31 14.57 8.74 -0.75
C GLU A 31 15.33 7.41 -0.65
N GLN A 32 16.60 7.44 -0.24
CA GLN A 32 17.42 6.24 -0.11
C GLN A 32 16.87 5.31 0.97
N LEU A 33 16.42 5.87 2.09
CA LEU A 33 15.86 5.10 3.18
C LEU A 33 14.44 4.61 2.87
N ALA A 34 13.63 5.41 2.18
CA ALA A 34 12.32 4.97 1.67
C ALA A 34 12.45 3.84 0.64
N TRP A 35 13.45 3.91 -0.24
CA TRP A 35 13.77 2.82 -1.17
C TRP A 35 14.20 1.55 -0.42
N ALA A 36 15.10 1.67 0.57
CA ALA A 36 15.51 0.53 1.37
C ALA A 36 14.35 -0.11 2.15
N LEU A 37 13.43 0.71 2.66
CA LEU A 37 12.21 0.25 3.31
C LEU A 37 11.33 -0.53 2.32
N ALA A 38 11.13 -0.01 1.11
CA ALA A 38 10.38 -0.67 0.05
C ALA A 38 11.00 -2.03 -0.30
N GLU A 39 12.31 -2.12 -0.54
CA GLU A 39 13.00 -3.39 -0.82
C GLU A 39 12.82 -4.41 0.31
N GLU A 40 12.97 -3.98 1.55
CA GLU A 40 12.81 -4.86 2.72
C GLU A 40 11.36 -5.31 2.95
N ALA A 41 10.38 -4.53 2.47
CA ALA A 41 8.98 -4.88 2.58
C ALA A 41 8.55 -5.93 1.55
N VAL A 42 9.14 -5.96 0.35
CA VAL A 42 8.76 -6.89 -0.72
C VAL A 42 8.60 -8.35 -0.26
N PRO A 43 9.58 -8.99 0.40
CA PRO A 43 9.43 -10.39 0.82
C PRO A 43 8.42 -10.59 1.96
N LYS A 44 7.97 -9.51 2.61
CA LYS A 44 7.07 -9.55 3.78
C LYS A 44 5.62 -9.22 3.42
N LEU A 45 5.35 -8.76 2.19
CA LEU A 45 4.01 -8.35 1.74
C LEU A 45 2.98 -9.49 1.78
N GLY A 46 3.38 -10.73 1.48
CA GLY A 46 2.45 -11.87 1.55
C GLY A 46 1.92 -12.16 2.96
N LEU A 47 2.69 -11.79 3.98
CA LEU A 47 2.33 -11.92 5.39
C LEU A 47 1.65 -10.66 5.94
N ALA A 48 1.61 -9.58 5.17
CA ALA A 48 1.01 -8.33 5.61
C ALA A 48 -0.52 -8.44 5.63
N ALA A 49 -1.12 -7.79 6.63
CA ALA A 49 -2.55 -7.51 6.64
C ALA A 49 -2.88 -6.44 5.56
N PRO A 50 -4.11 -6.42 5.03
CA PRO A 50 -4.56 -5.43 4.04
C PRO A 50 -4.25 -3.98 4.42
N GLN A 51 -4.44 -3.64 5.70
CA GLN A 51 -4.12 -2.31 6.22
C GLN A 51 -2.63 -1.98 6.02
N GLY A 52 -1.73 -2.91 6.38
CA GLY A 52 -0.28 -2.73 6.22
C GLY A 52 0.13 -2.57 4.76
N ILE A 53 -0.45 -3.36 3.85
CA ILE A 53 -0.21 -3.24 2.40
C ILE A 53 -0.64 -1.85 1.90
N SER A 54 -1.86 -1.43 2.25
CA SER A 54 -2.41 -0.16 1.79
C SER A 54 -1.65 1.05 2.35
N ASN A 55 -1.26 1.02 3.63
CA ASN A 55 -0.51 2.10 4.28
C ASN A 55 0.87 2.24 3.67
N LEU A 56 1.55 1.11 3.39
CA LEU A 56 2.87 1.13 2.79
C LEU A 56 2.85 1.77 1.40
N VAL A 57 1.96 1.32 0.51
CA VAL A 57 1.93 1.87 -0.86
C VAL A 57 1.42 3.32 -0.87
N TRP A 58 0.48 3.68 0.01
CA TRP A 58 0.05 5.06 0.17
C TRP A 58 1.20 5.96 0.64
N ALA A 59 2.00 5.50 1.59
CA ALA A 59 3.16 6.24 2.08
C ALA A 59 4.20 6.47 0.98
N LEU A 60 4.50 5.43 0.19
CA LEU A 60 5.42 5.55 -0.94
C LEU A 60 4.90 6.51 -2.01
N ALA A 61 3.60 6.46 -2.32
CA ALA A 61 2.97 7.41 -3.23
C ALA A 61 3.10 8.86 -2.75
N ARG A 62 2.84 9.10 -1.46
CA ARG A 62 2.97 10.44 -0.85
C ARG A 62 4.42 10.92 -0.78
N LEU A 63 5.37 10.03 -0.63
CA LEU A 63 6.81 10.30 -0.69
C LEU A 63 7.35 10.34 -2.14
N THR A 64 6.49 10.16 -3.15
CA THR A 64 6.86 10.11 -4.58
C THR A 64 7.88 9.01 -4.93
N VAL A 65 7.92 7.94 -4.15
CA VAL A 65 8.82 6.79 -4.36
C VAL A 65 8.16 5.76 -5.26
N ASN A 66 8.54 5.76 -6.54
CA ASN A 66 8.10 4.76 -7.49
C ASN A 66 9.05 3.55 -7.45
N HIS A 67 8.63 2.50 -6.75
CA HIS A 67 9.41 1.26 -6.60
C HIS A 67 8.75 0.09 -7.36
N PRO A 68 9.17 -0.20 -8.61
CA PRO A 68 8.42 -1.09 -9.52
C PRO A 68 8.18 -2.50 -8.95
N ARG A 69 9.20 -3.09 -8.32
CA ARG A 69 9.10 -4.44 -7.73
C ARG A 69 8.08 -4.50 -6.60
N LEU A 70 8.00 -3.47 -5.77
CA LEU A 70 7.06 -3.41 -4.66
C LEU A 70 5.65 -3.19 -5.18
N LEU A 71 5.47 -2.34 -6.20
CA LEU A 71 4.16 -2.11 -6.83
C LEU A 71 3.62 -3.38 -7.47
N HIS A 72 4.47 -4.13 -8.18
CA HIS A 72 4.09 -5.41 -8.76
C HIS A 72 3.65 -6.42 -7.69
N VAL A 73 4.46 -6.65 -6.66
CA VAL A 73 4.11 -7.59 -5.58
C VAL A 73 2.90 -7.09 -4.78
N THR A 74 2.77 -5.79 -4.55
CA THR A 74 1.58 -5.20 -3.92
C THR A 74 0.32 -5.50 -4.74
N ALA A 75 0.37 -5.38 -6.07
CA ALA A 75 -0.77 -5.69 -6.92
C ALA A 75 -1.17 -7.17 -6.81
N GLU A 76 -0.21 -8.09 -6.91
CA GLU A 76 -0.44 -9.53 -6.77
C GLU A 76 -1.05 -9.88 -5.41
N GLN A 77 -0.47 -9.39 -4.31
CA GLN A 77 -0.95 -9.68 -2.97
C GLN A 77 -2.31 -9.05 -2.68
N SER A 78 -2.56 -7.85 -3.22
CA SER A 78 -3.86 -7.18 -3.05
C SER A 78 -4.98 -7.91 -3.80
N VAL A 79 -4.69 -8.44 -5.00
CA VAL A 79 -5.65 -9.27 -5.74
C VAL A 79 -5.92 -10.58 -5.00
N ALA A 80 -4.87 -11.26 -4.49
CA ALA A 80 -5.02 -12.51 -3.76
C ALA A 80 -5.82 -12.37 -2.46
N LYS A 81 -5.69 -11.22 -1.79
CA LYS A 81 -6.34 -10.93 -0.49
C LYS A 81 -7.55 -10.00 -0.61
N LEU A 82 -8.07 -9.75 -1.81
CA LEU A 82 -9.04 -8.68 -2.08
C LEU A 82 -10.27 -8.70 -1.15
N GLY A 83 -10.74 -9.90 -0.77
CA GLY A 83 -11.87 -10.08 0.15
C GLY A 83 -11.62 -9.58 1.58
N GLU A 84 -10.35 -9.52 2.00
CA GLU A 84 -9.93 -9.06 3.34
C GLU A 84 -9.80 -7.53 3.43
N PHE A 85 -9.64 -6.84 2.29
CA PHE A 85 -9.50 -5.39 2.25
C PHE A 85 -10.80 -4.71 2.68
N GLY A 86 -10.74 -3.66 3.48
CA GLY A 86 -11.88 -2.77 3.73
C GLY A 86 -12.03 -1.70 2.65
N ALA A 87 -13.04 -0.86 2.80
CA ALA A 87 -13.32 0.27 1.91
C ALA A 87 -12.15 1.25 1.77
N GLN A 88 -11.55 1.60 2.90
CA GLN A 88 -10.45 2.56 2.98
C GLN A 88 -9.19 2.00 2.33
N GLU A 89 -8.84 0.74 2.60
CA GLU A 89 -7.64 0.10 2.06
C GLU A 89 -7.72 0.00 0.52
N LEU A 90 -8.88 -0.36 -0.03
CA LEU A 90 -9.08 -0.38 -1.49
C LEU A 90 -8.91 1.02 -2.11
N SER A 91 -9.46 2.05 -1.45
CA SER A 91 -9.36 3.43 -1.93
C SER A 91 -7.91 3.92 -1.90
N ASN A 92 -7.17 3.58 -0.85
CA ASN A 92 -5.75 3.88 -0.72
C ASN A 92 -4.91 3.17 -1.79
N LEU A 93 -5.18 1.89 -2.09
CA LEU A 93 -4.53 1.18 -3.19
C LEU A 93 -4.76 1.89 -4.53
N ALA A 94 -6.02 2.17 -4.87
CA ALA A 94 -6.38 2.81 -6.14
C ALA A 94 -5.68 4.18 -6.29
N TRP A 95 -5.75 5.01 -5.26
CA TRP A 95 -5.13 6.33 -5.25
C TRP A 95 -3.60 6.25 -5.35
N ALA A 96 -2.96 5.35 -4.60
CA ALA A 96 -1.50 5.23 -4.61
C ALA A 96 -0.96 4.78 -5.97
N PHE A 97 -1.59 3.78 -6.59
CA PHE A 97 -1.22 3.31 -7.93
C PHE A 97 -1.42 4.40 -8.98
N ALA A 98 -2.54 5.13 -8.94
CA ALA A 98 -2.78 6.25 -9.84
C ALA A 98 -1.76 7.38 -9.65
N THR A 99 -1.43 7.73 -8.41
CA THR A 99 -0.46 8.79 -8.06
C THR A 99 0.95 8.45 -8.53
N LEU A 100 1.35 7.18 -8.43
CA LEU A 100 2.64 6.71 -8.89
C LEU A 100 2.68 6.41 -10.40
N GLY A 101 1.58 6.60 -11.13
CA GLY A 101 1.48 6.26 -12.55
C GLY A 101 1.64 4.76 -12.83
N ALA A 102 1.36 3.92 -11.85
CA ALA A 102 1.52 2.47 -11.94
C ALA A 102 0.18 1.83 -12.31
N TYR A 103 0.03 1.40 -13.56
CA TYR A 103 -1.19 0.72 -14.01
C TYR A 103 -1.01 -0.80 -14.00
N ASP A 104 -1.79 -1.48 -13.17
CA ASP A 104 -1.94 -2.94 -13.20
C ASP A 104 -3.38 -3.32 -13.61
N PRO A 105 -3.60 -3.86 -14.82
CA PRO A 105 -4.95 -4.14 -15.34
C PRO A 105 -5.75 -5.13 -14.49
N THR A 106 -5.08 -6.05 -13.80
CA THR A 106 -5.74 -7.07 -13.00
C THR A 106 -6.19 -6.49 -11.66
N LEU A 107 -5.32 -5.73 -11.00
CA LEU A 107 -5.64 -4.98 -9.80
C LEU A 107 -6.80 -4.01 -10.06
N PHE A 108 -6.73 -3.18 -11.10
CA PHE A 108 -7.78 -2.18 -11.35
C PHE A 108 -9.14 -2.81 -11.69
N ARG A 109 -9.17 -3.94 -12.40
CA ARG A 109 -10.42 -4.71 -12.60
C ARG A 109 -10.96 -5.27 -11.28
N SER A 110 -10.08 -5.82 -10.44
CA SER A 110 -10.44 -6.31 -9.11
C SER A 110 -10.98 -5.21 -8.20
N LEU A 111 -10.33 -4.04 -8.18
CA LEU A 111 -10.77 -2.85 -7.44
C LEU A 111 -12.15 -2.37 -7.93
N ALA A 112 -12.37 -2.31 -9.25
CA ALA A 112 -13.66 -1.93 -9.82
C ALA A 112 -14.78 -2.93 -9.45
N GLY A 113 -14.48 -4.23 -9.48
CA GLY A 113 -15.39 -5.28 -9.02
C GLY A 113 -15.75 -5.14 -7.55
N ALA A 114 -14.75 -4.98 -6.68
CA ALA A 114 -14.94 -4.81 -5.24
C ALA A 114 -15.72 -3.52 -4.91
N ALA A 115 -15.46 -2.42 -5.63
CA ALA A 115 -16.21 -1.17 -5.47
C ALA A 115 -17.70 -1.34 -5.83
N ARG A 116 -18.03 -2.07 -6.90
CA ARG A 116 -19.43 -2.36 -7.29
C ARG A 116 -20.20 -3.12 -6.21
N VAL A 117 -19.56 -4.11 -5.60
CA VAL A 117 -20.18 -4.89 -4.51
C VAL A 117 -20.42 -4.04 -3.26
N ARG A 118 -19.55 -3.05 -3.00
CA ARG A 118 -19.57 -2.26 -1.76
C ARG A 118 -20.28 -0.91 -1.92
N LEU A 119 -20.50 -0.44 -3.15
CA LEU A 119 -21.26 0.78 -3.47
C LEU A 119 -22.60 0.90 -2.70
N PRO A 120 -23.41 -0.16 -2.53
CA PRO A 120 -24.62 -0.09 -1.72
C PRO A 120 -24.39 0.20 -0.22
N ALA A 121 -23.20 -0.08 0.30
CA ALA A 121 -22.79 0.25 1.67
C ALA A 121 -22.16 1.65 1.79
N PHE A 122 -21.79 2.28 0.67
CA PHE A 122 -21.33 3.67 0.60
C PHE A 122 -22.46 4.68 0.36
N LEU A 123 -23.64 4.19 -0.03
CA LEU A 123 -24.85 5.00 -0.07
C LEU A 123 -25.40 5.11 1.35
N PRO A 124 -25.68 6.32 1.88
CA PRO A 124 -26.38 6.45 3.14
C PRO A 124 -27.74 5.76 2.99
N GLN A 125 -27.96 4.66 3.73
CA GLN A 125 -29.19 3.87 3.60
C GLN A 125 -30.43 4.50 4.24
N HIS A 126 -30.40 5.74 4.75
CA HIS A 126 -31.60 6.42 5.26
C HIS A 126 -31.69 7.88 4.81
N LEU A 127 -32.34 8.09 3.66
CA LEU A 127 -33.20 9.25 3.41
C LEU A 127 -34.59 8.69 3.10
N ALA A 128 -35.29 8.29 4.17
CA ALA A 128 -36.74 8.17 4.19
C ALA A 128 -37.26 9.18 5.20
#